data_AF-A0A7C6TA21-F1
#
_entry.id   AF-A0A7C6TA21-F1
#
_cell.length_a   1.000
_cell.length_b   1.000
_cell.length_c   1.000
_cell.angle_alpha   90.00
_cell.angle_beta   90.00
_cell.angle_gamma   90.00
#
_symmetry.space_group_name_H-M   'P 1'
#
loop_
_entity.id
_entity.type
_entity.pdbx_description
1 polymer ?
#
loop_
_entity_poly.entity_id
_entity_poly.type
_entity_poly.pdbx_seq_one_letter_code
_entity_poly.pdbx_strand_id
1 'polypeptide(L)' 'MRGECLITASVAEDLAPDFIVFTVDGARVAAANTRPFTHRLAKGALSPGTHTLGVEAYRKSHLPVARARIRIRVPKE' A
#
# COMPACT_ATOMS: atom_id res chain seq x y z
N MET A 1 10.56 11.76 -2.95
CA MET A 1 9.34 12.43 -3.47
C MET A 1 9.18 13.78 -2.80
N ARG A 2 8.67 14.79 -3.51
CA ARG A 2 8.65 16.18 -3.01
C ARG A 2 7.42 16.56 -2.18
N GLY A 3 6.32 15.81 -2.33
CA GLY A 3 5.12 15.93 -1.52
C GLY A 3 4.84 14.66 -0.72
N GLU A 4 3.75 14.68 0.04
CA GLU A 4 3.19 13.48 0.63
C GLU A 4 2.42 12.68 -0.42
N CYS A 5 2.33 11.37 -0.24
CA CYS A 5 1.54 10.50 -1.10
C CYS A 5 0.53 9.73 -0.25
N LEU A 6 -0.77 9.94 -0.52
CA LEU A 6 -1.84 9.17 0.10
C LEU A 6 -2.10 7.94 -0.75
N ILE A 7 -1.99 6.76 -0.15
CA ILE A 7 -2.39 5.49 -0.74
C ILE A 7 -3.74 5.12 -0.16
N THR A 8 -4.73 4.92 -1.03
CA THR A 8 -6.06 4.41 -0.70
C THR A 8 -6.25 3.05 -1.34
N ALA A 9 -6.76 2.09 -0.58
CA ALA A 9 -7.06 0.76 -1.10
C ALA A 9 -8.54 0.42 -0.87
N SER A 10 -9.19 -0.03 -1.94
CA SER A 10 -10.53 -0.61 -1.91
C SER A 10 -10.43 -2.12 -2.11
N VAL A 11 -11.19 -2.88 -1.34
CA VAL A 11 -11.32 -4.33 -1.51
C VAL A 11 -12.80 -4.64 -1.72
N ALA A 12 -13.08 -5.49 -2.71
CA ALA A 12 -14.43 -5.95 -3.00
C ALA A 12 -15.09 -6.51 -1.73
N GLU A 13 -16.41 -6.32 -1.61
CA GLU A 13 -17.15 -6.59 -0.37
C GLU A 13 -17.16 -8.09 -0.03
N ASP A 14 -17.27 -8.94 -1.04
CA ASP A 14 -17.31 -10.40 -0.94
C ASP A 14 -16.02 -11.02 -0.40
N LEU A 15 -14.88 -10.33 -0.54
CA LEU A 15 -13.60 -10.80 -0.02
C LEU A 15 -13.43 -10.58 1.49
N ALA A 16 -14.12 -9.57 2.03
CA ALA A 16 -14.17 -9.22 3.46
C ALA A 16 -12.82 -9.42 4.21
N PRO A 17 -11.75 -8.70 3.86
CA PRO A 17 -10.46 -8.86 4.54
C PRO A 17 -10.53 -8.32 5.98
N ASP A 18 -9.83 -8.98 6.88
CA ASP A 18 -9.65 -8.54 8.27
C ASP A 18 -8.61 -7.40 8.36
N PHE A 19 -7.59 -7.42 7.50
CA PHE A 19 -6.61 -6.35 7.39
C PHE A 19 -5.95 -6.33 6.01
N ILE A 20 -5.33 -5.21 5.67
CA ILE A 20 -4.44 -5.10 4.53
C ILE A 20 -3.05 -4.65 4.96
N VAL A 21 -2.04 -4.97 4.16
CA VAL A 21 -0.65 -4.58 4.31
C VAL A 21 -0.26 -3.72 3.12
N PHE A 22 0.30 -2.54 3.37
CA PHE A 22 0.91 -1.69 2.36
C PHE A 22 2.39 -2.02 2.23
N THR A 23 2.89 -2.08 1.00
CA THR A 23 4.30 -2.34 0.70
C THR A 23 4.89 -1.29 -0.24
N VAL A 24 6.18 -1.06 -0.09
CA VAL A 24 7.02 -0.27 -0.99
C VAL A 24 8.21 -1.14 -1.38
N ASP A 25 8.39 -1.38 -2.67
CA ASP A 25 9.45 -2.25 -3.21
C ASP A 25 9.49 -3.63 -2.55
N GLY A 26 8.30 -4.15 -2.19
CA GLY A 26 8.12 -5.44 -1.52
C GLY A 26 8.29 -5.38 0.01
N ALA A 27 8.81 -4.30 0.57
CA ALA A 27 8.93 -4.13 2.02
C ALA A 27 7.62 -3.60 2.62
N ARG A 28 7.15 -4.21 3.71
CA ARG A 28 5.98 -3.73 4.47
C ARG A 28 6.27 -2.37 5.09
N VAL A 29 5.40 -1.39 4.82
CA VAL A 29 5.47 -0.04 5.40
C VAL A 29 4.35 0.24 6.39
N ALA A 30 3.19 -0.41 6.24
CA ALA A 30 2.05 -0.24 7.14
C ALA A 30 1.07 -1.40 7.04
N ALA A 31 0.13 -1.46 7.99
CA ALA A 31 -1.08 -2.26 7.89
C ALA A 31 -2.30 -1.46 8.36
N ALA A 32 -3.47 -1.78 7.83
CA ALA A 32 -4.74 -1.18 8.21
C ALA A 32 -5.81 -2.27 8.35
N ASN A 33 -6.60 -2.19 9.43
CA ASN A 33 -7.68 -3.14 9.76
C ASN A 33 -9.06 -2.47 9.83
N THR A 34 -9.16 -1.21 9.42
CA THR A 34 -10.43 -0.45 9.41
C THR A 34 -10.57 0.28 8.08
N ARG A 35 -11.76 0.20 7.48
CA ARG A 35 -12.12 0.97 6.28
C ARG A 35 -12.42 2.43 6.67
N PRO A 36 -12.04 3.44 5.87
CA PRO A 36 -11.29 3.33 4.61
C PRO A 36 -9.83 2.94 4.85
N PHE A 37 -9.31 1.98 4.07
CA PHE A 37 -7.92 1.57 4.21
C PHE A 37 -7.00 2.59 3.55
N THR A 38 -6.23 3.31 4.37
CA THR A 38 -5.35 4.38 3.90
C THR A 38 -3.97 4.30 4.54
N HIS A 39 -2.96 4.77 3.82
CA HIS A 39 -1.62 5.01 4.34
C HIS A 39 -1.00 6.24 3.69
N ARG A 40 -0.40 7.11 4.50
CA ARG A 40 0.29 8.31 4.03
C ARG A 40 1.79 8.09 4.06
N LEU A 41 2.42 8.13 2.88
CA LEU A 41 3.86 8.22 2.76
C LEU A 41 4.30 9.66 3.02
N ALA A 42 5.21 9.85 3.98
CA ALA A 42 5.75 11.16 4.33
C ALA A 42 6.64 11.73 3.23
N LYS A 43 6.76 13.06 3.17
CA LYS A 43 7.72 13.71 2.27
C LYS A 43 9.12 13.10 2.42
N GLY A 44 9.77 12.80 1.32
CA GLY A 44 11.10 12.17 1.33
C GLY A 44 11.12 10.65 1.60
N ALA A 45 9.98 9.99 1.84
CA ALA A 45 9.95 8.54 2.11
C ALA A 45 10.45 7.66 0.94
N LEU A 46 10.43 8.20 -0.29
CA LEU A 46 10.93 7.53 -1.50
C LEU A 46 12.06 8.35 -2.13
N SER A 47 13.18 7.70 -2.47
CA SER A 47 14.25 8.31 -3.25
C SER A 47 13.82 8.59 -4.70
N PRO A 48 14.58 9.38 -5.48
CA PRO A 48 14.36 9.47 -6.92
C PRO A 48 14.59 8.11 -7.59
N GLY A 49 13.61 7.64 -8.36
CA GLY A 49 13.67 6.31 -8.94
C GLY A 49 12.30 5.75 -9.30
N THR A 50 12.30 4.49 -9.71
CA THR A 50 11.08 3.71 -9.89
C THR A 50 10.81 2.93 -8.62
N HIS A 51 9.59 3.01 -8.10
CA HIS A 51 9.15 2.25 -6.94
C HIS A 51 7.90 1.46 -7.27
N THR A 52 7.74 0.30 -6.62
CA THR A 52 6.51 -0.50 -6.67
C THR A 52 5.76 -0.31 -5.37
N LEU A 53 4.59 0.34 -5.44
CA LEU A 53 3.67 0.36 -4.32
C LEU A 53 2.79 -0.89 -4.41
N GLY A 54 2.61 -1.58 -3.29
CA GLY A 54 1.78 -2.77 -3.22
C GLY A 54 0.79 -2.72 -2.07
N VAL A 55 -0.28 -3.47 -2.22
CA VAL A 55 -1.22 -3.79 -1.15
C VAL A 55 -1.56 -5.27 -1.21
N GLU A 56 -1.62 -5.90 -0.04
CA GLU A 56 -2.03 -7.30 0.12
C GLU A 56 -3.09 -7.38 1.21
N ALA A 57 -4.22 -8.00 0.91
CA ALA A 57 -5.36 -8.13 1.81
C ALA A 57 -5.40 -9.55 2.38
N TYR A 58 -5.68 -9.66 3.67
CA TYR A 58 -5.63 -10.93 4.41
C TYR A 58 -6.88 -11.14 5.26
N ARG A 59 -7.20 -12.41 5.50
CA ARG A 59 -8.09 -12.84 6.59
C ARG A 59 -7.32 -13.00 7.90
N LYS A 60 -8.02 -13.16 9.02
CA LYS A 60 -7.50 -13.29 10.39
C LYS A 60 -6.52 -14.46 10.54
N SER A 61 -6.64 -15.50 9.71
CA SER A 61 -5.70 -16.62 9.61
C SER A 61 -4.43 -16.32 8.82
N HIS A 62 -4.20 -15.06 8.43
CA HIS A 62 -3.14 -14.62 7.54
C HIS A 62 -3.23 -15.22 6.12
N LEU A 63 -4.39 -15.74 5.75
CA LEU A 63 -4.65 -16.20 4.38
C LEU A 63 -4.78 -14.98 3.44
N PRO A 64 -3.96 -14.87 2.37
CA PRO A 64 -4.10 -13.80 1.40
C PRO A 64 -5.38 -13.98 0.56
N VAL A 65 -6.15 -12.90 0.39
CA VAL A 65 -7.40 -12.90 -0.41
C VAL A 65 -7.34 -11.99 -1.63
N ALA A 66 -6.49 -10.97 -1.63
CA ALA A 66 -6.27 -10.10 -2.79
C ALA A 66 -4.91 -9.42 -2.72
N ARG A 67 -4.42 -8.97 -3.88
CA ARG A 67 -3.23 -8.12 -3.99
C ARG A 67 -3.34 -7.18 -5.17
N ALA A 68 -2.75 -6.00 -5.05
CA ALA A 68 -2.57 -5.06 -6.15
C ALA A 68 -1.18 -4.42 -6.05
N ARG A 69 -0.58 -4.09 -7.21
CA ARG A 69 0.69 -3.39 -7.30
C ARG A 69 0.63 -2.34 -8.38
N ILE A 70 1.20 -1.17 -8.12
CA ILE A 70 1.38 -0.10 -9.09
C ILE A 70 2.83 0.33 -9.10
N ARG A 71 3.32 0.71 -10.28
CA ARG A 71 4.67 1.22 -10.44
C ARG A 71 4.61 2.73 -10.59
N ILE A 72 5.32 3.44 -9.73
CA ILE A 72 5.42 4.90 -9.77
C ILE A 72 6.84 5.32 -10.07
N ARG A 73 7.00 6.52 -10.65
CA ARG A 73 8.29 7.16 -10.86
C ARG A 73 8.37 8.42 -10.02
N VAL A 74 9.36 8.47 -9.14
CA VAL A 74 9.76 9.67 -8.42
C VAL A 74 10.88 10.34 -9.25
N PRO A 75 10.65 11.53 -9.83
CA PRO A 75 11.65 12.18 -10.66
C PRO A 75 12.89 12.57 -9.83
N LYS A 76 14.07 12.51 -10.46
CA LYS A 76 15.28 13.22 -9.98
C LYS A 76 15.01 14.72 -10.10
N GLU A 77 15.61 15.49 -9.20
CA GLU A 77 15.48 16.95 -9.25
C GLU A 77 16.19 17.55 -10.46
#